data_AF-A0A8D2ZJ76-F1
#
_entry.id   AF-A0A8D2ZJ76-F1
#
_cell.length_a   1.000
_cell.length_b   1.000
_cell.length_c   1.000
_cell.angle_alpha   90.00
_cell.angle_beta   90.00
_cell.angle_gamma   90.00
#
_symmetry.space_group_name_H-M   'P 1'
#
loop_
_entity.id
_entity.type
_entity.pdbx_description
1 polymer ?
#
loop_
_entity_poly.entity_id
_entity_poly.type
_entity_poly.pdbx_seq_one_letter_code
_entity_poly.pdbx_strand_id
1 'polypeptide(L)'
;MFGCLVAGRLVQTDAAQVASDKFVFNLPDCDSVNHVVVFMLGTVPFPAGTGGAVYFSFPDPEGGGPVWQLLGFITNDKPSAIFKISGTGSY
;
A
#
# COMPACT_ATOMS: atom_id res chain seq x y z
N MET A 1 7.89 -8.01 -6.54
CA MET A 1 6.58 -8.70 -6.39
C MET A 1 5.43 -7.73 -6.56
N PHE A 2 5.48 -6.55 -5.93
CA PHE A 2 4.40 -5.56 -5.94
C PHE A 2 4.81 -4.27 -6.67
N GLY A 3 3.83 -3.56 -7.20
CA GLY A 3 3.93 -2.18 -7.64
C GLY A 3 2.94 -1.31 -6.87
N CYS A 4 3.31 -0.04 -6.68
CA CYS A 4 2.49 0.98 -6.04
C CYS A 4 2.44 2.21 -6.94
N LEU A 5 1.24 2.76 -7.14
CA LEU A 5 1.03 3.95 -7.95
C LEU A 5 0.12 4.92 -7.20
N VAL A 6 0.66 6.09 -6.86
CA VAL A 6 -0.16 7.23 -6.45
C VAL A 6 -0.71 7.90 -7.70
N ALA A 7 -2.00 8.19 -7.73
CA ALA A 7 -2.62 8.89 -8.85
C ALA A 7 -1.89 10.21 -9.15
N GLY A 8 -1.45 10.40 -10.40
CA GLY A 8 -0.70 11.57 -10.84
C GLY A 8 0.82 11.51 -10.62
N ARG A 9 1.36 10.41 -10.11
CA ARG A 9 2.81 10.21 -9.91
C ARG A 9 3.34 9.03 -10.73
N LEU A 10 4.65 8.88 -10.79
CA LEU A 10 5.29 7.70 -11.38
C LEU A 10 5.05 6.45 -10.52
N VAL A 11 5.00 5.30 -11.17
CA VAL A 11 4.92 3.99 -10.51
C VAL A 11 6.19 3.71 -9.71
N GLN A 12 6.03 3.17 -8.51
CA GLN A 12 7.11 2.62 -7.70
C GLN A 12 7.07 1.09 -7.74
N THR A 13 8.23 0.47 -7.87
CA THR A 13 8.39 -1.01 -7.90
C THR A 13 9.49 -1.51 -6.98
N ASP A 14 10.19 -0.58 -6.34
CA ASP A 14 11.33 -0.72 -5.43
C ASP A 14 10.87 -0.77 -3.97
N ALA A 15 9.94 -1.68 -3.66
CA ALA A 15 9.46 -1.85 -2.30
C ALA A 15 10.60 -2.24 -1.34
N ALA A 16 10.68 -1.56 -0.19
CA ALA A 16 11.58 -1.95 0.88
C ALA A 16 11.01 -3.18 1.60
N GLN A 17 11.75 -4.29 1.61
CA GLN A 17 11.36 -5.48 2.36
C GLN A 17 11.78 -5.34 3.82
N VAL A 18 10.81 -5.24 4.73
CA VAL A 18 11.03 -5.00 6.17
C VAL A 18 10.90 -6.27 7.01
N ALA A 19 10.32 -7.33 6.44
CA ALA A 19 10.31 -8.69 6.97
C ALA A 19 10.22 -9.68 5.81
N SER A 20 10.33 -10.99 6.08
CA SER A 20 10.25 -12.02 5.03
C SER A 20 8.97 -11.94 4.18
N ASP A 21 7.86 -11.47 4.75
CA ASP A 21 6.53 -11.40 4.14
C ASP A 21 5.95 -9.98 4.11
N LYS A 22 6.73 -8.94 4.46
CA LYS A 22 6.26 -7.55 4.56
C LYS A 22 7.08 -6.60 3.70
N PHE A 23 6.38 -5.78 2.94
CA PHE A 23 6.95 -4.83 1.99
C PHE A 23 6.35 -3.44 2.24
N VAL A 24 7.18 -2.41 2.15
CA VAL A 24 6.80 -1.02 2.39
C VAL A 24 7.19 -0.17 1.18
N PHE A 25 6.26 0.69 0.75
CA PHE A 25 6.51 1.75 -0.22
C PHE A 25 6.51 3.08 0.52
N ASN A 26 7.55 3.89 0.33
CA ASN A 26 7.61 5.23 0.91
C ASN A 26 6.96 6.21 -0.06
N LEU A 27 5.87 6.83 0.39
CA LEU A 27 5.15 7.83 -0.39
C LEU A 27 5.52 9.23 0.13
N PRO A 28 6.35 10.00 -0.58
CA PRO A 28 6.64 11.38 -0.19
C PRO A 28 5.37 12.23 -0.25
N ASP A 29 5.31 13.33 0.52
CA ASP A 29 4.17 14.26 0.52
C ASP A 29 2.81 13.55 0.66
N CYS A 30 2.70 12.67 1.67
CA CYS A 30 1.56 11.77 1.84
C CYS A 30 0.21 12.52 2.00
N ASP A 31 0.25 13.77 2.48
CA ASP A 31 -0.93 14.63 2.65
C ASP A 31 -1.64 14.95 1.33
N SER A 32 -0.93 14.87 0.20
CA SER A 32 -1.50 15.12 -1.14
C SER A 32 -2.04 13.85 -1.81
N VAL A 33 -1.92 12.69 -1.17
CA VAL A 33 -2.32 11.40 -1.73
C VAL A 33 -3.83 11.21 -1.63
N ASN A 34 -4.51 11.19 -2.77
CA ASN A 34 -5.96 10.97 -2.83
C ASN A 34 -6.31 9.51 -3.13
N HIS A 35 -5.59 8.88 -4.06
CA HIS A 35 -5.80 7.50 -4.48
C HIS A 35 -4.46 6.78 -4.64
N VAL A 36 -4.42 5.54 -4.16
CA VAL A 36 -3.28 4.63 -4.29
C VAL A 36 -3.75 3.35 -4.97
N VAL A 37 -3.02 2.93 -5.99
CA VAL A 37 -3.19 1.65 -6.65
C VAL A 37 -2.08 0.73 -6.19
N VAL A 38 -2.43 -0.43 -5.68
CA VAL A 38 -1.47 -1.50 -5.32
C VAL A 38 -1.76 -2.71 -6.17
N PHE A 39 -0.72 -3.30 -6.74
CA PHE A 39 -0.86 -4.41 -7.67
C PHE A 39 0.34 -5.35 -7.67
N MET A 40 0.13 -6.58 -8.13
CA MET A 40 1.20 -7.55 -8.40
C MET A 40 1.83 -7.26 -9.76
N LEU A 41 3.16 -7.38 -9.86
CA LEU A 41 3.91 -7.18 -11.11
C LEU A 41 3.81 -8.37 -12.08
N GLY A 42 3.22 -9.49 -11.66
CA GLY A 42 3.17 -10.72 -12.46
C GLY A 42 4.48 -11.51 -12.51
N THR A 43 5.54 -11.07 -11.81
CA THR A 43 6.84 -11.77 -11.78
C THR A 43 6.89 -12.90 -10.77
N VAL A 44 6.21 -12.75 -9.62
CA VAL A 44 6.15 -13.74 -8.54
C VAL A 44 4.72 -13.80 -8.00
N PRO A 45 4.04 -14.97 -8.03
CA PRO A 45 2.71 -15.13 -7.46
C PRO A 45 2.77 -15.24 -5.93
N PHE A 46 1.63 -15.03 -5.26
CA PHE A 46 1.50 -15.41 -3.86
C PHE A 46 1.58 -16.93 -3.70
N PRO A 47 2.20 -17.45 -2.61
CA PRO A 47 2.10 -18.85 -2.23
C PRO A 47 0.65 -19.33 -2.16
N ALA A 48 0.44 -20.63 -2.39
CA ALA A 48 -0.90 -21.23 -2.34
C ALA A 48 -1.60 -20.96 -0.99
N GLY A 49 -2.87 -20.55 -1.05
CA GLY A 49 -3.67 -20.23 0.14
C GLY A 49 -3.33 -18.89 0.81
N THR A 50 -2.51 -18.04 0.18
CA THR A 50 -2.13 -16.73 0.75
C THR A 50 -2.57 -15.55 -0.13
N GLY A 51 -2.52 -14.36 0.45
CA GLY A 51 -2.76 -13.09 -0.22
C GLY A 51 -2.05 -11.95 0.51
N GLY A 52 -2.18 -10.72 0.00
CA GLY A 52 -1.58 -9.54 0.58
C GLY A 52 -2.64 -8.65 1.22
N ALA A 53 -2.48 -8.37 2.52
CA ALA A 53 -3.20 -7.28 3.18
C ALA A 53 -2.46 -5.96 2.91
N VAL A 54 -3.21 -4.96 2.46
CA VAL A 54 -2.68 -3.64 2.12
C VAL A 54 -3.03 -2.69 3.26
N TYR A 55 -2.00 -2.12 3.88
CA TYR A 55 -2.12 -1.11 4.94
C TYR A 55 -1.60 0.23 4.45
N PHE A 56 -2.12 1.30 5.02
CA PHE A 56 -1.62 2.66 4.82
C PHE A 56 -1.34 3.30 6.18
N SER A 57 -0.18 3.92 6.29
CA SER A 57 0.21 4.65 7.50
C SER A 57 -0.06 6.13 7.31
N PHE A 58 -0.80 6.73 8.25
CA PHE A 58 -0.93 8.18 8.34
C PHE A 58 0.08 8.73 9.36
N PRO A 59 0.62 9.93 9.14
CA PRO A 59 1.34 10.64 10.20
C PRO A 59 0.36 10.97 11.33
N ASP A 60 0.72 10.62 12.57
CA ASP A 60 -0.11 10.95 13.74
C ASP A 60 0.01 12.45 14.07
N PRO A 61 -1.11 13.20 14.09
CA PRO A 61 -1.13 14.61 14.45
C PRO A 61 -0.58 14.91 15.85
N GLU A 62 -0.71 13.97 16.81
CA GLU A 62 -0.31 14.17 18.21
C GLU A 62 1.11 13.67 18.50
N GLY A 63 1.83 13.15 17.49
CA GLY A 63 3.23 12.74 17.63
C GLY A 63 3.45 11.34 18.26
N GLY A 64 2.39 10.52 18.39
CA GLY A 64 2.42 9.16 18.93
C GLY A 64 2.96 8.09 17.97
N GLY A 65 3.37 8.46 16.77
CA GLY A 65 4.00 7.57 15.78
C GLY A 65 3.04 7.11 14.66
N PRO A 66 3.50 6.30 13.71
CA PRO A 66 2.71 5.93 12.53
C PRO A 66 1.48 5.08 12.90
N VAL A 67 0.28 5.55 12.52
CA VAL A 67 -0.97 4.79 12.67
C VAL A 67 -1.26 4.06 11.36
N TRP A 68 -1.31 2.72 11.43
CA TRP A 68 -1.57 1.85 10.29
C TRP A 68 -3.04 1.46 10.19
N GLN A 69 -3.66 1.73 9.06
CA GLN A 69 -5.03 1.34 8.75
C GLN A 69 -5.05 0.29 7.64
N LEU A 70 -5.85 -0.77 7.81
CA LEU A 70 -6.13 -1.75 6.76
C LEU A 70 -7.03 -1.12 5.69
N LEU A 71 -6.57 -1.13 4.44
CA LEU A 71 -7.33 -0.64 3.29
C LEU A 71 -8.08 -1.77 2.57
N GLY A 72 -7.49 -2.96 2.52
CA GLY A 72 -8.06 -4.12 1.85
C GLY A 72 -7.02 -5.15 1.46
N PHE A 73 -7.30 -5.89 0.38
CA PHE A 73 -6.53 -7.08 0.02
C PHE A 73 -6.36 -7.25 -1.49
N ILE A 74 -5.22 -7.82 -1.87
CA ILE A 74 -4.92 -8.35 -3.21
C ILE A 74 -4.58 -9.84 -3.12
N THR A 75 -4.91 -10.61 -4.15
CA THR A 75 -4.68 -12.05 -4.24
C THR A 75 -4.24 -12.43 -5.65
N ASN A 76 -3.88 -13.70 -5.89
CA ASN A 76 -3.61 -14.16 -7.26
C ASN A 76 -4.84 -13.98 -8.19
N ASP A 77 -6.07 -14.15 -7.67
CA ASP A 77 -7.32 -13.98 -8.45
C ASP A 77 -7.73 -12.52 -8.61
N LYS A 78 -7.31 -11.66 -7.68
CA LYS A 78 -7.53 -10.20 -7.71
C LYS A 78 -6.20 -9.49 -7.49
N PRO A 79 -5.34 -9.43 -8.52
CA PRO A 79 -3.94 -9.02 -8.36
C PRO A 79 -3.74 -7.51 -8.25
N SER A 80 -4.80 -6.71 -8.33
CA SER A 80 -4.75 -5.26 -8.18
C SER A 80 -5.98 -4.70 -7.45
N ALA A 81 -5.78 -3.57 -6.77
CA ALA A 81 -6.84 -2.83 -6.11
C ALA A 81 -6.52 -1.32 -6.09
N ILE A 82 -7.57 -0.50 -6.12
CA ILE A 82 -7.49 0.95 -6.01
C ILE A 82 -8.11 1.35 -4.67
N PHE A 83 -7.41 2.19 -3.91
CA PHE A 83 -7.83 2.65 -2.59
C PHE A 83 -7.91 4.17 -2.58
N LYS A 84 -9.02 4.69 -2.03
CA LYS A 84 -9.17 6.11 -1.73
C LYS A 84 -8.59 6.38 -0.33
N ILE A 85 -7.69 7.36 -0.25
CA ILE A 85 -6.98 7.76 0.99
C ILE A 85 -7.56 9.07 1.56
N SER A 86 -8.06 9.95 0.70
CA SER A 86 -8.70 11.20 1.14
C SER A 86 -9.96 10.90 1.96
N GLY A 87 -9.99 11.33 3.23
CA GLY A 87 -11.15 11.21 4.13
C GLY A 87 -11.12 10.03 5.12
N THR A 88 -10.04 9.23 5.16
CA THR A 88 -9.89 8.15 6.17
C THR A 88 -9.09 8.56 7.41
N GLY A 89 -8.45 9.74 7.40
CA GLY A 89 -7.65 10.27 8.52
C GLY A 89 -8.36 11.31 9.41
N SER A 90 -9.66 11.51 9.25
CA SER A 90 -10.45 12.46 10.05
C SER A 90 -11.29 11.71 11.08
N TYR A 91 -10.73 11.51 12.28
CA TYR A 91 -11.46 11.25 13.52
C TYR A 91 -10.88 12.12 14.63
#